data_AF-A0A852CT47-F1
#
_entry.id   AF-A0A852CT47-F1
#
_cell.length_a   1.000
_cell.length_b   1.000
_cell.length_c   1.000
_cell.angle_alpha   90.00
_cell.angle_beta   90.00
_cell.angle_gamma   90.00
#
_symmetry.space_group_name_H-M   'P 1'
#
loop_
_entity.id
_entity.type
_entity.pdbx_description
1 polymer ?
#
loop_
_entity_poly.entity_id
_entity_poly.type
_entity_poly.pdbx_seq_one_letter_code
_entity_poly.pdbx_strand_id
1 'polypeptide(L)'
;IPCLLSPRKEKKVDNMKPKHPDEQEIPFRLRELMRSREAMKRPDPGKQQVAEKKQQPKAKGTKAQGDVPMPRFRRGKGESERSYICRMEQEVKHILFLAKNQVQREPEKETTAPAKSKRKKEFQNKKLEKARKKKEEKKEAMLEKRRFQDMVAFGEVVTQPPTITSRPRGWSPAEQAGQKQLLLKSRLGQGQVSPAAPVSMARRRIVEEERARVIQAYRDIQRHKQQQREMAQGGSTQAGRRVPR
;
A
#
# COMPACT_ATOMS: atom_id res chain seq x y z
N ILE A 1 7.82 -78.22 3.20
CA ILE A 1 6.88 -77.10 3.45
C ILE A 1 7.19 -76.57 4.85
N PRO A 2 7.87 -75.42 5.03
CA PRO A 2 8.08 -74.84 6.35
C PRO A 2 6.95 -73.85 6.67
N CYS A 3 6.43 -73.98 7.89
CA CYS A 3 5.31 -73.21 8.43
C CYS A 3 5.68 -71.73 8.66
N LEU A 4 4.74 -70.85 8.33
CA LEU A 4 4.81 -69.40 8.48
C LEU A 4 4.84 -68.99 9.96
N LEU A 5 5.87 -68.24 10.37
CA LEU A 5 5.93 -67.57 11.66
C LEU A 5 4.98 -66.36 11.67
N SER A 6 4.01 -66.34 12.60
CA SER A 6 3.10 -65.22 12.84
C SER A 6 3.81 -64.06 13.55
N PRO A 7 3.57 -62.78 13.20
CA PRO A 7 4.18 -61.66 13.90
C PRO A 7 3.53 -61.45 15.28
N ARG A 8 4.37 -61.35 16.32
CA ARG A 8 3.95 -60.98 17.68
C ARG A 8 3.38 -59.56 17.67
N LYS A 9 2.15 -59.39 18.18
CA LYS A 9 1.57 -58.07 18.47
C LYS A 9 2.33 -57.41 19.63
N GLU A 10 2.93 -56.26 19.37
CA GLU A 10 3.52 -55.41 20.42
C GLU A 10 2.41 -54.87 21.34
N LYS A 11 2.65 -54.97 22.65
CA LYS A 11 1.75 -54.42 23.67
C LYS A 11 1.93 -52.91 23.72
N LYS A 12 0.88 -52.14 23.42
CA LYS A 12 0.87 -50.69 23.64
C LYS A 12 0.91 -50.43 25.15
N VAL A 13 2.02 -49.84 25.60
CA VAL A 13 2.18 -49.37 26.98
C VAL A 13 1.65 -47.94 27.00
N ASP A 14 0.36 -47.80 27.25
CA ASP A 14 -0.26 -46.49 27.45
C ASP A 14 0.18 -45.96 28.83
N ASN A 15 0.48 -44.65 28.94
CA ASN A 15 1.17 -43.94 30.04
C ASN A 15 2.72 -43.87 30.00
N MET A 16 3.34 -43.80 28.82
CA MET A 16 4.71 -43.28 28.73
C MET A 16 4.73 -41.76 28.92
N LYS A 17 5.73 -41.24 29.66
CA LYS A 17 5.96 -39.78 29.74
C LYS A 17 6.17 -39.22 28.32
N PRO A 18 5.61 -38.04 28.00
CA PRO A 18 5.83 -37.39 26.71
C PRO A 18 7.33 -37.32 26.40
N LYS A 19 7.72 -37.77 25.20
CA LYS A 19 9.14 -37.83 24.79
C LYS A 19 9.83 -36.47 24.77
N HIS A 20 9.05 -35.43 24.50
CA HIS A 20 9.50 -34.04 24.47
C HIS A 20 8.55 -33.17 25.30
N PRO A 21 8.79 -33.02 26.62
CA PRO A 21 7.95 -32.19 27.48
C PRO A 21 7.96 -30.72 27.05
N ASP A 22 9.03 -30.27 26.38
CA ASP A 22 9.25 -28.88 25.99
C ASP A 22 8.68 -28.51 24.60
N GLU A 23 8.28 -29.51 23.80
CA GLU A 23 7.67 -29.30 22.48
C GLU A 23 6.16 -29.09 22.56
N GLN A 24 5.55 -29.26 23.74
CA GLN A 24 4.15 -28.97 23.91
C GLN A 24 3.92 -27.47 23.71
N GLU A 25 3.28 -27.11 22.61
CA GLU A 25 3.11 -25.70 22.22
C GLU A 25 2.32 -24.93 23.29
N ILE A 26 3.07 -24.20 24.13
CA ILE A 26 2.48 -23.32 25.14
C ILE A 26 1.68 -22.24 24.39
N PRO A 27 0.40 -22.02 24.76
CA PRO A 27 -0.43 -20.99 24.16
C PRO A 27 0.30 -19.64 24.12
N PHE A 28 0.20 -18.94 22.98
CA PHE A 28 0.97 -17.71 22.69
C PHE A 28 0.93 -16.69 23.85
N ARG A 29 -0.25 -16.49 24.44
CA ARG A 29 -0.46 -15.55 25.55
C ARG A 29 0.36 -15.89 26.79
N LEU A 30 0.45 -17.19 27.12
CA LEU A 30 1.19 -17.67 28.28
C LEU A 30 2.70 -17.65 28.01
N ARG A 31 3.13 -17.97 26.79
CA ARG A 31 4.52 -17.86 26.33
C ARG A 31 5.06 -16.44 26.46
N GLU A 32 4.25 -15.44 26.08
CA GLU A 32 4.59 -14.03 26.18
C GLU A 32 4.66 -13.56 27.66
N LEU A 33 3.76 -14.07 28.50
CA LEU A 33 3.73 -13.77 29.94
C LEU A 33 4.93 -14.39 30.69
N MET A 34 5.32 -15.62 30.35
CA MET A 34 6.54 -16.24 30.90
C MET A 34 7.79 -15.48 30.45
N ARG A 35 7.89 -15.14 29.16
CA ARG A 35 9.04 -14.38 28.61
C ARG A 35 9.20 -13.00 29.26
N SER A 36 8.11 -12.28 29.49
CA SER A 36 8.15 -10.98 30.18
C SER A 36 8.58 -11.11 31.64
N ARG A 37 8.09 -12.14 32.34
CA ARG A 37 8.48 -12.45 33.73
C ARG A 37 9.96 -12.84 33.82
N GLU A 38 10.48 -13.61 32.86
CA GLU A 38 11.90 -13.96 32.78
C GLU A 38 12.79 -12.75 32.51
N ALA A 39 12.39 -11.86 31.60
CA ALA A 39 13.10 -10.62 31.31
C ALA A 39 13.20 -9.68 32.52
N MET A 40 12.19 -9.71 33.42
CA MET A 40 12.25 -9.00 34.70
C MET A 40 13.12 -9.69 35.74
N LYS A 41 13.19 -11.03 35.72
CA LYS A 41 13.98 -11.82 36.68
C LYS A 41 15.48 -11.80 36.36
N ARG A 42 15.85 -11.70 35.08
CA ARG A 42 17.23 -11.52 34.61
C ARG A 42 17.27 -10.28 33.71
N PRO A 43 17.40 -9.07 34.28
CA PRO A 43 17.57 -7.88 33.46
C PRO A 43 18.86 -8.02 32.64
N ASP A 44 18.77 -7.81 31.32
CA ASP A 44 19.92 -7.89 30.43
C ASP A 44 21.05 -6.98 30.93
N PRO A 45 22.30 -7.47 31.08
CA PRO A 45 23.43 -6.66 31.57
C PRO A 45 23.74 -5.45 30.65
N GLY A 46 23.20 -5.43 29.43
CA GLY A 46 23.32 -4.31 28.50
C GLY A 46 22.49 -3.07 28.86
N LYS A 47 21.49 -3.16 29.74
CA LYS A 47 20.64 -2.00 30.11
C LYS A 47 21.09 -1.31 31.40
N GLN A 48 21.82 -1.98 32.29
CA GLN A 48 22.36 -1.36 33.51
C GLN A 48 23.46 -0.34 33.21
N GLN A 49 24.24 -0.51 32.13
CA GLN A 49 25.30 0.43 31.75
C GLN A 49 24.80 1.78 31.21
N VAL A 50 23.51 1.92 30.91
CA VAL A 50 22.94 3.19 30.43
C VAL A 50 22.61 4.14 31.59
N ALA A 51 22.39 3.61 32.80
CA ALA A 51 22.07 4.42 33.98
C ALA A 51 23.30 4.98 34.72
N GLU A 52 24.46 4.32 34.63
CA GLU A 52 25.70 4.74 35.34
C GLU A 52 26.61 5.69 34.53
N LYS A 53 26.28 6.01 33.28
CA LYS A 53 27.04 6.95 32.43
C LYS A 53 26.83 8.43 32.77
N LYS A 54 26.88 8.79 34.06
CA LYS A 54 26.92 10.18 34.54
C LYS A 54 28.23 10.59 35.22
N GLN A 55 29.29 9.79 35.14
CA GLN A 55 30.63 10.24 35.53
C GLN A 55 31.59 10.08 34.34
N GLN A 56 32.12 11.21 33.89
CA GLN A 56 33.18 11.26 32.88
C GLN A 56 34.44 10.54 33.40
N PRO A 57 35.28 10.05 32.48
CA PRO A 57 36.59 10.68 32.41
C PRO A 57 36.91 11.22 31.02
N LYS A 58 37.67 12.30 31.03
CA LYS A 58 38.08 13.10 29.89
C LYS A 58 38.93 12.33 28.87
N ALA A 59 38.80 12.79 27.63
CA ALA A 59 39.71 12.62 26.50
C ALA A 59 39.86 11.21 25.90
N LYS A 60 39.04 10.93 24.88
CA LYS A 60 39.50 10.70 23.48
C LYS A 60 38.27 10.72 22.56
N GLY A 61 38.42 11.41 21.43
CA GLY A 61 37.35 11.94 20.60
C GLY A 61 36.31 10.93 20.12
N THR A 62 35.13 11.48 19.80
CA THR A 62 34.11 10.91 18.93
C THR A 62 34.73 10.15 17.78
N LYS A 63 34.83 8.82 17.88
CA LYS A 63 35.10 7.98 16.73
C LYS A 63 33.81 7.84 15.95
N ALA A 64 33.68 8.64 14.91
CA ALA A 64 32.82 8.29 13.79
C ALA A 64 33.14 6.84 13.39
N GLN A 65 32.11 6.04 13.15
CA GLN A 65 32.25 4.61 12.90
C GLN A 65 33.16 4.37 11.68
N GLY A 66 34.42 4.05 11.95
CA GLY A 66 35.41 3.64 10.96
C GLY A 66 36.51 4.64 10.63
N ASP A 67 36.88 5.52 11.56
CA ASP A 67 38.17 6.24 11.49
C ASP A 67 39.25 5.48 12.29
N VAL A 68 40.46 5.35 11.75
CA VAL A 68 41.50 4.50 12.35
C VAL A 68 41.98 5.10 13.68
N PRO A 69 41.97 4.33 14.78
CA PRO A 69 42.48 4.79 16.06
C PRO A 69 43.92 5.26 15.91
N MET A 70 44.22 6.52 16.23
CA MET A 70 45.60 6.98 16.33
C MET A 70 46.07 6.85 17.79
N PRO A 71 47.03 5.95 18.09
CA PRO A 71 47.57 5.80 19.43
C PRO A 71 48.42 7.00 19.82
N ARG A 72 48.48 7.28 21.13
CA ARG A 72 49.35 8.33 21.67
C ARG A 72 50.62 7.66 22.16
N PHE A 73 51.67 7.68 21.34
CA PHE A 73 52.96 7.07 21.66
C PHE A 73 53.71 7.88 22.71
N ARG A 74 53.69 7.38 23.95
CA ARG A 74 54.50 7.88 25.06
C ARG A 74 55.13 6.68 25.77
N ARG A 75 56.40 6.80 26.16
CA ARG A 75 57.12 5.78 26.92
C ARG A 75 56.48 5.62 28.30
N GLY A 76 56.19 4.38 28.69
CA GLY A 76 55.60 4.06 29.98
C GLY A 76 56.59 4.24 31.12
N LYS A 77 56.09 4.41 32.36
CA LYS A 77 56.94 4.38 33.56
C LYS A 77 57.54 2.96 33.69
N GLY A 78 58.87 2.85 33.69
CA GLY A 78 59.58 1.56 33.78
C GLY A 78 59.78 0.83 32.46
N GLU A 79 59.34 1.39 31.32
CA GLU A 79 59.60 0.80 30.00
C GLU A 79 61.03 1.09 29.53
N SER A 80 61.74 0.05 29.07
CA SER A 80 63.04 0.21 28.43
C SER A 80 62.89 0.76 27.01
N GLU A 81 63.92 1.42 26.50
CA GLU A 81 63.87 2.07 25.17
C GLU A 81 63.60 1.05 24.05
N ARG A 82 64.23 -0.12 24.12
CA ARG A 82 64.01 -1.21 23.16
C ARG A 82 62.56 -1.70 23.18
N SER A 83 61.96 -1.84 24.36
CA SER A 83 60.55 -2.26 24.49
C SER A 83 59.61 -1.20 23.92
N TYR A 84 59.90 0.09 24.16
CA TYR A 84 59.13 1.21 23.62
C TYR A 84 59.16 1.23 22.09
N ILE A 85 60.34 1.09 21.49
CA ILE A 85 60.51 1.06 20.03
C ILE A 85 59.77 -0.14 19.44
N CYS A 86 59.90 -1.32 20.04
CA CYS A 86 59.21 -2.52 19.55
C CYS A 86 57.68 -2.36 19.59
N ARG A 87 57.12 -1.80 20.68
CA ARG A 87 55.69 -1.48 20.80
C ARG A 87 55.24 -0.48 19.75
N MET A 88 56.02 0.58 19.54
CA MET A 88 55.74 1.58 18.51
C MET A 88 55.71 0.97 17.11
N GLU A 89 56.70 0.14 16.76
CA GLU A 89 56.77 -0.52 15.46
C GLU A 89 55.59 -1.47 15.20
N GLN A 90 55.15 -2.21 16.22
CA GLN A 90 54.00 -3.10 16.12
C GLN A 90 52.70 -2.32 15.88
N GLU A 91 52.47 -1.24 16.63
CA GLU A 91 51.29 -0.40 16.44
C GLU A 91 51.30 0.32 15.08
N VAL A 92 52.46 0.78 14.61
CA VAL A 92 52.61 1.37 13.27
C VAL A 92 52.28 0.34 12.18
N LYS A 93 52.79 -0.90 12.28
CA LYS A 93 52.43 -1.99 11.37
C LYS A 93 50.93 -2.26 11.38
N HIS A 94 50.31 -2.25 12.56
CA HIS A 94 48.88 -2.48 12.73
C HIS A 94 48.02 -1.36 12.13
N ILE A 95 48.37 -0.09 12.38
CA ILE A 95 47.69 1.08 11.80
C ILE A 95 47.81 1.06 10.28
N LEU A 96 49.00 0.77 9.75
CA LEU A 96 49.22 0.67 8.32
C LEU A 96 48.37 -0.44 7.70
N PHE A 97 48.23 -1.58 8.38
CA PHE A 97 47.32 -2.65 7.97
C PHE A 97 45.85 -2.17 7.96
N LEU A 98 45.38 -1.52 9.03
CA LEU A 98 44.02 -0.99 9.07
C LEU A 98 43.78 0.07 7.98
N ALA A 99 44.76 0.93 7.71
CA ALA A 99 44.70 1.94 6.66
C ALA A 99 44.62 1.33 5.26
N LYS A 100 45.43 0.29 4.97
CA LYS A 100 45.38 -0.43 3.70
C LYS A 100 44.04 -1.13 3.44
N ASN A 101 43.35 -1.54 4.51
CA ASN A 101 42.06 -2.21 4.43
C ASN A 101 40.86 -1.25 4.58
N GLN A 102 41.09 0.05 4.74
CA GLN A 102 40.00 1.01 4.71
C GLN A 102 39.53 1.20 3.27
N VAL A 103 38.23 0.99 3.05
CA VAL A 103 37.57 1.40 1.81
C VAL A 103 37.78 2.91 1.65
N GLN A 104 38.28 3.34 0.49
CA GLN A 104 38.40 4.77 0.18
C GLN A 104 37.02 5.41 0.33
N ARG A 105 36.85 6.23 1.36
CA ARG A 105 35.63 7.02 1.50
C ARG A 105 35.72 8.15 0.49
N GLU A 106 34.73 8.21 -0.39
CA GLU A 106 34.41 9.40 -1.16
C GLU A 106 33.35 10.18 -0.37
N PRO A 107 33.75 11.08 0.54
CA PRO A 107 32.80 11.84 1.35
C PRO A 107 31.82 12.69 0.51
N GLU A 108 32.16 12.96 -0.75
CA GLU A 108 31.33 13.71 -1.70
C GLU A 108 30.15 12.89 -2.25
N LYS A 109 30.14 11.54 -2.13
CA LYS A 109 29.10 10.68 -2.72
C LYS A 109 28.07 10.11 -1.74
N GLU A 110 28.28 10.22 -0.42
CA GLU A 110 27.41 9.59 0.58
C GLU A 110 26.68 10.59 1.50
N THR A 111 25.62 11.21 0.98
CA THR A 111 24.42 11.49 1.80
C THR A 111 23.15 11.14 1.04
N THR A 112 23.05 9.91 0.52
CA THR A 112 21.72 9.34 0.29
C THR A 112 21.42 8.41 1.45
N ALA A 113 20.48 8.83 2.29
CA ALA A 113 19.95 8.04 3.40
C ALA A 113 19.67 6.60 2.92
N PRO A 114 19.90 5.57 3.77
CA PRO A 114 19.80 4.18 3.37
C PRO A 114 18.51 3.94 2.61
N ALA A 115 18.65 3.49 1.37
CA ALA A 115 17.53 3.36 0.45
C ALA A 115 16.53 2.36 1.02
N LYS A 116 15.46 2.89 1.64
CA LYS A 116 14.34 2.10 2.13
C LYS A 116 13.84 1.17 1.01
N SER A 117 13.45 -0.04 1.36
CA SER A 117 12.86 -0.99 0.40
C SER A 117 11.71 -0.34 -0.37
N LYS A 118 11.52 -0.71 -1.65
CA LYS A 118 10.48 -0.14 -2.54
C LYS A 118 9.11 -0.11 -1.85
N ARG A 119 8.73 -1.22 -1.21
CA ARG A 119 7.50 -1.38 -0.43
C ARG A 119 7.36 -0.39 0.73
N LYS A 120 8.45 -0.05 1.42
CA LYS A 120 8.41 0.93 2.53
C LYS A 120 8.23 2.36 2.01
N LYS A 121 8.83 2.70 0.87
CA LYS A 121 8.64 4.01 0.21
C LYS A 121 7.20 4.18 -0.24
N GLU A 122 6.63 3.17 -0.91
CA GLU A 122 5.23 3.16 -1.32
C GLU A 122 4.26 3.30 -0.15
N PHE A 123 4.52 2.58 0.96
CA PHE A 123 3.70 2.69 2.16
C PHE A 123 3.73 4.10 2.76
N GLN A 124 4.91 4.73 2.82
CA GLN A 124 5.05 6.11 3.31
C GLN A 124 4.34 7.10 2.39
N ASN A 125 4.52 6.97 1.07
CA ASN A 125 3.85 7.81 0.09
C ASN A 125 2.33 7.65 0.15
N LYS A 126 1.81 6.41 0.23
CA LYS A 126 0.37 6.15 0.36
C LYS A 126 -0.23 6.77 1.62
N LYS A 127 0.52 6.80 2.72
CA LYS A 127 0.09 7.46 3.97
C LYS A 127 0.01 8.99 3.79
N LEU A 128 1.01 9.58 3.13
CA LEU A 128 1.02 11.02 2.84
C LEU A 128 -0.09 11.42 1.87
N GLU A 129 -0.30 10.65 0.81
CA GLU A 129 -1.38 10.86 -0.17
C GLU A 129 -2.77 10.80 0.49
N LYS A 130 -3.01 9.85 1.39
CA LYS A 130 -4.26 9.82 2.18
C LYS A 130 -4.45 11.07 3.02
N ALA A 131 -3.39 11.63 3.59
CA ALA A 131 -3.46 12.84 4.39
C ALA A 131 -3.78 14.07 3.53
N ARG A 132 -3.21 14.14 2.31
CA ARG A 132 -3.51 15.22 1.33
C ARG A 132 -4.96 15.17 0.89
N LYS A 133 -5.46 14.00 0.48
CA LYS A 133 -6.86 13.81 0.07
C LYS A 133 -7.85 14.22 1.17
N LYS A 134 -7.58 13.83 2.42
CA LYS A 134 -8.42 14.26 3.56
C LYS A 134 -8.42 15.77 3.79
N LYS A 135 -7.34 16.48 3.44
CA LYS A 135 -7.31 17.95 3.53
C LYS A 135 -8.12 18.58 2.40
N GLU A 136 -8.02 18.05 1.20
CA GLU A 136 -8.80 18.49 0.04
C GLU A 136 -10.30 18.28 0.27
N GLU A 137 -10.70 17.09 0.68
CA GLU A 137 -12.10 16.76 1.01
C GLU A 137 -12.65 17.68 2.11
N LYS A 138 -11.86 18.00 3.15
CA LYS A 138 -12.26 18.97 4.17
C LYS A 138 -12.43 20.38 3.62
N LYS A 139 -11.56 20.80 2.69
CA LYS A 139 -11.69 22.11 2.02
C LYS A 139 -12.96 22.15 1.18
N GLU A 140 -13.22 21.10 0.40
CA GLU A 140 -14.43 20.96 -0.40
C GLU A 140 -15.69 20.96 0.47
N ALA A 141 -15.72 20.20 1.57
CA ALA A 141 -16.83 20.19 2.51
C ALA A 141 -17.07 21.57 3.16
N MET A 142 -16.01 22.33 3.47
CA MET A 142 -16.15 23.71 3.96
C MET A 142 -16.71 24.65 2.90
N LEU A 143 -16.29 24.50 1.64
CA LEU A 143 -16.82 25.28 0.52
C LEU A 143 -18.28 24.93 0.25
N GLU A 144 -18.64 23.65 0.30
CA GLU A 144 -20.02 23.17 0.15
C GLU A 144 -20.91 23.73 1.26
N LYS A 145 -20.47 23.61 2.52
CA LYS A 145 -21.18 24.17 3.67
C LYS A 145 -21.40 25.67 3.51
N ARG A 146 -20.38 26.42 3.05
CA ARG A 146 -20.52 27.86 2.79
C ARG A 146 -21.47 28.15 1.63
N ARG A 147 -21.52 27.29 0.61
CA ARG A 147 -22.40 27.45 -0.56
C ARG A 147 -23.88 27.21 -0.22
N PHE A 148 -24.17 26.32 0.72
CA PHE A 148 -25.53 26.00 1.16
C PHE A 148 -25.92 26.69 2.48
N GLN A 149 -25.16 27.70 2.91
CA GLN A 149 -25.50 28.56 4.04
C GLN A 149 -26.04 29.88 3.53
N ASP A 150 -27.34 30.08 3.67
CA ASP A 150 -27.99 31.38 3.46
C ASP A 150 -27.91 32.17 4.77
N MET A 151 -27.19 33.29 4.76
CA MET A 151 -27.12 34.18 5.92
C MET A 151 -28.37 35.05 5.97
N VAL A 152 -29.26 34.77 6.92
CA VAL A 152 -30.46 35.57 7.20
C VAL A 152 -30.24 36.40 8.46
N ALA A 153 -30.62 37.68 8.42
CA ALA A 153 -30.49 38.57 9.56
C ALA A 153 -31.47 38.19 10.69
N PHE A 154 -31.04 38.33 11.94
CA PHE A 154 -31.89 38.03 13.09
C PHE A 154 -33.09 39.00 13.14
N GLY A 155 -34.31 38.45 13.13
CA GLY A 155 -35.56 39.21 13.07
C GLY A 155 -36.35 39.04 11.77
N GLU A 156 -35.71 38.57 10.70
CA GLU A 156 -36.38 38.15 9.47
C GLU A 156 -36.83 36.69 9.62
N VAL A 157 -38.12 36.49 9.92
CA VAL A 157 -38.71 35.15 10.01
C VAL A 157 -38.86 34.60 8.60
N VAL A 158 -38.08 33.58 8.25
CA VAL A 158 -38.25 32.82 7.01
C VAL A 158 -39.54 32.00 7.13
N THR A 159 -40.69 32.65 6.96
CA THR A 159 -42.00 32.00 6.90
C THR A 159 -42.30 31.43 5.53
N GLN A 160 -41.53 31.82 4.51
CA GLN A 160 -41.74 31.31 3.16
C GLN A 160 -41.14 29.90 3.05
N PRO A 161 -41.97 28.85 2.90
CA PRO A 161 -41.46 27.52 2.66
C PRO A 161 -40.62 27.55 1.38
N PRO A 162 -39.54 26.77 1.28
CA PRO A 162 -38.74 26.70 0.07
C PRO A 162 -39.65 26.37 -1.10
N THR A 163 -39.77 27.31 -2.04
CA THR A 163 -40.56 27.11 -3.24
C THR A 163 -39.83 26.09 -4.10
N ILE A 164 -40.31 24.85 -4.06
CA ILE A 164 -39.94 23.81 -5.02
C ILE A 164 -40.47 24.29 -6.39
N THR A 165 -39.64 25.03 -7.11
CA THR A 165 -39.95 25.55 -8.46
C THR A 165 -39.95 24.45 -9.52
N SER A 166 -39.58 23.21 -9.14
CA SER A 166 -39.62 22.04 -10.01
C SER A 166 -40.65 21.04 -9.52
N ARG A 167 -41.65 20.72 -10.34
CA ARG A 167 -42.59 19.64 -10.04
C ARG A 167 -41.81 18.33 -9.79
N PRO A 168 -42.08 17.56 -8.72
CA PRO A 168 -41.46 16.26 -8.54
C PRO A 168 -41.75 15.41 -9.78
N ARG A 169 -40.69 14.84 -10.39
CA ARG A 169 -40.81 14.04 -11.62
C ARG A 169 -41.75 12.86 -11.37
N GLY A 170 -42.96 12.95 -11.92
CA GLY A 170 -44.01 11.93 -11.78
C GLY A 170 -45.37 12.48 -11.35
N TRP A 171 -45.46 13.72 -10.87
CA TRP A 171 -46.76 14.31 -10.54
C TRP A 171 -47.44 14.92 -11.76
N SER A 172 -48.36 14.16 -12.32
CA SER A 172 -49.42 14.66 -13.20
C SER A 172 -50.72 14.77 -12.37
N PRO A 173 -51.56 15.81 -12.55
CA PRO A 173 -52.86 15.92 -11.88
C PRO A 173 -53.91 14.85 -12.23
N ALA A 174 -53.52 13.70 -12.80
CA ALA A 174 -54.44 12.75 -13.43
C ALA A 174 -54.35 11.30 -12.94
N GLU A 175 -53.46 10.97 -11.99
CA GLU A 175 -53.36 9.59 -11.50
C GLU A 175 -54.14 9.43 -10.19
N GLN A 176 -55.47 9.49 -10.32
CA GLN A 176 -56.33 8.89 -9.33
C GLN A 176 -55.97 7.40 -9.24
N ALA A 177 -55.74 6.93 -8.01
CA ALA A 177 -55.64 5.50 -7.73
C ALA A 177 -56.86 4.79 -8.35
N GLY A 178 -56.64 3.93 -9.36
CA GLY A 178 -57.71 3.17 -10.04
C GLY A 178 -57.73 3.15 -11.58
N GLN A 179 -56.78 3.78 -12.30
CA GLN A 179 -56.83 3.84 -13.77
C GLN A 179 -56.14 2.66 -14.49
N LYS A 180 -57.00 1.68 -14.79
CA LYS A 180 -56.96 0.49 -15.67
C LYS A 180 -55.78 0.29 -16.65
N GLN A 181 -55.32 -0.97 -16.68
CA GLN A 181 -54.36 -1.52 -17.64
C GLN A 181 -54.88 -1.41 -19.09
N LEU A 182 -54.16 -0.69 -19.95
CA LEU A 182 -54.50 -0.58 -21.38
C LEU A 182 -54.46 -1.95 -22.07
N LEU A 183 -55.54 -2.30 -22.80
CA LEU A 183 -55.71 -3.56 -23.53
C LEU A 183 -54.50 -3.89 -24.43
N LEU A 184 -53.83 -2.87 -24.97
CA LEU A 184 -52.64 -3.05 -25.80
C LEU A 184 -51.48 -3.70 -25.03
N LYS A 185 -51.33 -3.46 -23.72
CA LYS A 185 -50.32 -4.14 -22.87
C LYS A 185 -50.59 -5.65 -22.75
N SER A 186 -51.87 -6.04 -22.76
CA SER A 186 -52.27 -7.45 -22.73
C SER A 186 -51.97 -8.18 -24.04
N ARG A 187 -52.00 -7.47 -25.18
CA ARG A 187 -51.75 -8.05 -26.50
C ARG A 187 -50.28 -8.02 -26.92
N LEU A 188 -49.56 -6.95 -26.59
CA LEU A 188 -48.14 -6.85 -26.91
C LEU A 188 -47.26 -7.65 -25.96
N GLY A 189 -47.83 -8.31 -24.95
CA GLY A 189 -47.10 -9.09 -23.97
C GLY A 189 -45.88 -8.30 -23.52
N GLN A 190 -46.09 -7.19 -22.79
CA GLN A 190 -44.96 -6.52 -22.17
C GLN A 190 -44.28 -7.56 -21.29
N GLY A 191 -43.21 -8.15 -21.81
CA GLY A 191 -42.21 -8.86 -21.05
C GLY A 191 -41.80 -7.85 -20.01
N GLN A 192 -42.38 -8.00 -18.82
CA GLN A 192 -41.76 -7.52 -17.62
C GLN A 192 -40.42 -8.24 -17.65
N VAL A 193 -39.40 -7.54 -18.12
CA VAL A 193 -38.10 -7.69 -17.51
C VAL A 193 -38.33 -7.15 -16.12
N SER A 194 -38.89 -8.00 -15.24
CA SER A 194 -38.70 -7.94 -13.81
C SER A 194 -37.26 -7.47 -13.62
N PRO A 195 -36.95 -6.49 -12.74
CA PRO A 195 -35.57 -6.09 -12.54
C PRO A 195 -34.81 -7.37 -12.25
N ALA A 196 -34.02 -7.83 -13.24
CA ALA A 196 -33.34 -9.10 -13.14
C ALA A 196 -32.50 -9.00 -11.88
N ALA A 197 -32.51 -10.05 -11.06
CA ALA A 197 -31.84 -10.10 -9.76
C ALA A 197 -30.55 -9.27 -9.79
N PRO A 198 -30.32 -8.39 -8.80
CA PRO A 198 -29.35 -7.31 -8.90
C PRO A 198 -28.01 -7.86 -9.43
N VAL A 199 -27.73 -7.53 -10.69
CA VAL A 199 -26.55 -8.05 -11.39
C VAL A 199 -25.34 -7.52 -10.66
N SER A 200 -24.41 -8.41 -10.28
CA SER A 200 -23.21 -7.99 -9.56
C SER A 200 -22.50 -6.86 -10.30
N MET A 201 -21.97 -5.87 -9.57
CA MET A 201 -21.30 -4.72 -10.19
C MET A 201 -20.18 -5.12 -11.15
N ALA A 202 -19.53 -6.27 -10.90
CA ALA A 202 -18.54 -6.85 -11.80
C ALA A 202 -19.15 -7.26 -13.15
N ARG A 203 -20.30 -7.95 -13.14
CA ARG A 203 -20.97 -8.39 -14.37
C ARG A 203 -21.57 -7.21 -15.14
N ARG A 204 -22.03 -6.17 -14.44
CA ARG A 204 -22.48 -4.92 -15.08
C ARG A 204 -21.36 -4.23 -15.87
N ARG A 205 -20.13 -4.20 -15.34
CA ARG A 205 -18.96 -3.65 -16.03
C ARG A 205 -18.62 -4.41 -17.31
N ILE A 206 -18.66 -5.74 -17.26
CA ILE A 206 -18.40 -6.60 -18.43
C ILE A 206 -19.40 -6.29 -19.54
N VAL A 207 -20.69 -6.25 -19.20
CA VAL A 207 -21.76 -5.97 -20.18
C VAL A 207 -21.65 -4.56 -20.76
N GLU A 208 -21.31 -3.57 -19.94
CA GLU A 208 -21.12 -2.18 -20.39
C GLU A 208 -19.90 -2.04 -21.31
N GLU A 209 -18.79 -2.73 -21.03
CA GLU A 209 -17.61 -2.78 -21.89
C GLU A 209 -17.88 -3.47 -23.23
N GLU A 210 -18.58 -4.61 -23.22
CA GLU A 210 -18.99 -5.30 -24.44
C GLU A 210 -19.90 -4.42 -25.29
N ARG A 211 -20.87 -3.75 -24.65
CA ARG A 211 -21.76 -2.81 -25.32
C ARG A 211 -20.98 -1.66 -25.97
N ALA A 212 -19.98 -1.11 -25.28
CA ALA A 212 -19.13 -0.05 -25.82
C ALA A 212 -18.35 -0.53 -27.06
N ARG A 213 -17.78 -1.74 -27.03
CA ARG A 213 -17.07 -2.34 -28.19
C ARG A 213 -17.98 -2.52 -29.40
N VAL A 214 -19.20 -3.04 -29.19
CA VAL A 214 -20.17 -3.25 -30.27
C VAL A 214 -20.58 -1.91 -30.90
N ILE A 215 -20.84 -0.90 -30.08
CA ILE A 215 -21.21 0.44 -30.56
C ILE A 215 -20.08 1.06 -31.38
N GLN A 216 -18.82 0.94 -30.92
CA GLN A 216 -17.66 1.43 -31.66
C GLN A 216 -17.52 0.71 -33.00
N ALA A 217 -17.52 -0.63 -33.01
CA ALA A 217 -17.43 -1.41 -34.24
C ALA A 217 -18.55 -1.07 -35.23
N TYR A 218 -19.78 -0.91 -34.75
CA TYR A 218 -20.90 -0.49 -35.60
C TYR A 218 -20.68 0.91 -36.20
N ARG A 219 -20.21 1.88 -35.40
CA ARG A 219 -19.89 3.22 -35.89
C ARG A 219 -18.78 3.19 -36.93
N ASP A 220 -17.77 2.35 -36.75
CA ASP A 220 -16.65 2.22 -37.67
C ASP A 220 -17.10 1.65 -39.01
N ILE A 221 -17.94 0.60 -38.98
CA ILE A 221 -18.58 0.03 -40.17
C ILE A 221 -19.43 1.07 -40.91
N GLN A 222 -20.19 1.89 -40.17
CA GLN A 222 -21.01 2.94 -40.79
C GLN A 222 -20.16 4.04 -41.43
N ARG A 223 -19.06 4.47 -40.78
CA ARG A 223 -18.13 5.45 -41.38
C ARG A 223 -17.51 4.91 -42.67
N HIS A 224 -17.09 3.65 -42.67
CA HIS A 224 -16.53 3.02 -43.87
C HIS A 224 -17.56 2.91 -45.01
N LYS A 225 -18.80 2.52 -44.71
CA LYS A 225 -19.89 2.50 -45.70
C LYS A 225 -20.17 3.89 -46.29
N GLN A 226 -20.07 4.94 -45.48
CA GLN A 226 -20.26 6.31 -45.95
C GLN A 226 -19.11 6.77 -46.85
N GLN A 227 -17.87 6.50 -46.47
CA GLN A 227 -16.69 6.78 -47.31
C GLN A 227 -16.75 6.06 -48.65
N GLN A 228 -17.19 4.79 -48.68
CA GLN A 228 -17.39 4.07 -49.94
C GLN A 228 -18.45 4.71 -50.84
N ARG A 229 -19.54 5.24 -50.26
CA ARG A 229 -20.57 5.98 -51.01
C ARG A 229 -20.03 7.30 -51.56
N GLU A 230 -19.24 8.02 -50.76
CA GLU A 230 -18.60 9.28 -51.16
C GLU A 230 -17.55 9.05 -52.27
N MET A 231 -16.75 7.99 -52.20
CA MET A 231 -15.82 7.61 -53.26
C MET A 231 -16.54 7.21 -54.56
N ALA A 232 -17.66 6.48 -54.45
CA ALA A 232 -18.49 6.13 -55.60
C ALA A 232 -19.19 7.35 -56.25
N GLN A 233 -19.53 8.38 -55.46
CA GLN A 233 -20.10 9.64 -55.95
C GLN A 233 -19.02 10.63 -56.46
N GLY A 234 -17.82 10.62 -55.87
CA GLY A 234 -16.69 11.44 -56.33
C GLY A 234 -16.09 10.96 -57.65
N GLY A 235 -16.10 9.66 -57.91
CA GLY A 235 -15.61 9.07 -59.18
C GLY A 235 -16.47 9.38 -60.41
N SER A 236 -17.75 9.75 -60.26
CA SER A 236 -18.61 10.11 -61.39
C SER A 236 -18.46 11.56 -61.86
N THR A 237 -17.88 12.44 -61.04
CA THR A 237 -17.72 13.87 -61.38
C THR A 237 -16.41 14.21 -62.10
N GLN A 238 -15.42 13.28 -62.11
CA GLN A 238 -14.12 13.50 -62.76
C GLN A 238 -14.04 12.94 -64.20
N ALA A 239 -15.00 12.11 -64.63
CA ALA A 239 -15.03 11.49 -65.96
C ALA A 239 -15.58 12.40 -67.08
N GLY A 240 -15.83 13.70 -66.82
CA GLY A 240 -16.53 14.62 -67.72
C GLY A 240 -15.74 15.79 -68.30
N ARG A 241 -14.42 15.90 -68.07
CA ARG A 241 -13.60 16.98 -68.68
C ARG A 241 -12.66 16.42 -69.74
N ARG A 242 -13.20 16.03 -70.89
CA ARG A 242 -12.44 15.97 -72.15
C ARG A 242 -12.51 17.34 -72.81
N VAL A 243 -11.33 17.91 -73.06
CA VAL A 243 -11.07 19.22 -73.66
C VAL A 243 -11.57 19.24 -75.12
N PRO A 244 -12.32 20.28 -75.58
CA PRO A 244 -12.65 20.42 -76.99
C PRO A 244 -11.44 20.94 -77.77
N ARG A 245 -11.25 20.41 -78.99
CA ARG A 245 -10.29 20.86 -80.00
C ARG A 245 -10.76 22.13 -80.68
#